data_AF-A0A930F202-F1
#
_entry.id   AF-A0A930F202-F1
#
_cell.length_a   1.000
_cell.length_b   1.000
_cell.length_c   1.000
_cell.angle_alpha   90.00
_cell.angle_beta   90.00
_cell.angle_gamma   90.00
#
_symmetry.space_group_name_H-M   'P 1'
#
loop_
_entity.id
_entity.type
_entity.pdbx_description
1 polymer ?
#
loop_
_entity_poly.entity_id
_entity_poly.type
_entity_poly.pdbx_seq_one_letter_code
_entity_poly.pdbx_strand_id
1 'polypeptide(L)'
;LETPSILSNIAVLVTIEVALCIAFCFSELKGLFFAEKNRWNTFLKACPALLMFPVLFYLLTQSFFYFSGMDFFTITMLFSAGSALFIIGGAWCIQAFFPERDFRIEVHLLTSLFIGILGLIITSSSNLIYVPKSEPISFKFLGVSFILFIGIFILGMMINRWYWKLKR
;
A
#
# COMPACT_ATOMS: atom_id res chain seq x y z
N LEU A 1 -11.11 -16.69 -15.07
CA LEU A 1 -12.14 -17.25 -14.18
C LEU A 1 -12.31 -16.29 -13.01
N GLU A 2 -13.23 -15.34 -13.13
CA GLU A 2 -13.58 -14.45 -12.01
C GLU A 2 -14.89 -14.98 -11.44
N THR A 3 -14.80 -15.97 -10.54
CA THR A 3 -16.01 -16.46 -9.86
C THR A 3 -16.38 -15.46 -8.76
N PRO A 4 -17.65 -15.03 -8.66
CA PRO A 4 -18.08 -14.01 -7.69
C PRO A 4 -17.78 -14.38 -6.23
N SER A 5 -17.62 -15.68 -5.94
CA SER A 5 -17.18 -16.21 -4.65
C SER A 5 -15.78 -15.75 -4.23
N ILE A 6 -14.84 -15.65 -5.18
CA ILE A 6 -13.45 -15.25 -4.88
C ILE A 6 -13.40 -13.75 -4.57
N LEU A 7 -14.13 -12.94 -5.32
CA LEU A 7 -14.20 -11.50 -5.10
C LEU A 7 -14.80 -11.18 -3.72
N SER A 8 -15.85 -11.90 -3.33
CA SER A 8 -16.46 -11.79 -2.01
C SER A 8 -15.49 -12.15 -0.87
N ASN A 9 -14.74 -13.26 -1.01
CA ASN A 9 -13.76 -13.68 0.00
C ASN A 9 -12.64 -12.65 0.18
N ILE A 10 -12.16 -12.05 -0.91
CA ILE A 10 -11.16 -10.97 -0.87
C ILE A 10 -11.74 -9.73 -0.19
N ALA A 11 -12.99 -9.37 -0.49
CA ALA A 11 -13.65 -8.23 0.13
C ALA A 11 -13.80 -8.39 1.66
N VAL A 12 -14.14 -9.59 2.14
CA VAL A 12 -14.20 -9.89 3.58
C VAL A 12 -12.82 -9.71 4.21
N LEU A 13 -11.77 -10.24 3.59
CA LEU A 13 -10.40 -10.13 4.10
C LEU A 13 -9.94 -8.67 4.20
N VAL A 14 -10.19 -7.88 3.17
CA VAL A 14 -9.88 -6.43 3.13
C VAL A 14 -10.67 -5.67 4.21
N THR A 15 -11.95 -6.02 4.42
CA THR A 15 -12.78 -5.37 5.44
C THR A 15 -12.24 -5.62 6.86
N ILE A 16 -11.78 -6.84 7.15
CA ILE A 16 -11.15 -7.17 8.44
C ILE A 16 -9.86 -6.37 8.64
N GLU A 17 -9.01 -6.27 7.62
CA GLU A 17 -7.77 -5.49 7.69
C GLU A 17 -8.04 -4.00 7.92
N VAL A 18 -8.99 -3.41 7.18
CA VAL A 18 -9.38 -2.00 7.36
C VAL A 18 -9.90 -1.75 8.77
N ALA A 19 -10.73 -2.66 9.31
CA ALA A 19 -11.22 -2.55 10.68
C ALA A 19 -10.08 -2.57 11.71
N LEU A 20 -9.07 -3.42 11.52
CA LEU A 20 -7.87 -3.48 12.37
C LEU A 20 -7.02 -2.21 12.27
N CYS A 21 -6.83 -1.66 11.05
CA CYS A 21 -6.10 -0.41 10.85
C CYS A 21 -6.80 0.78 11.52
N ILE A 22 -8.13 0.84 11.45
CA ILE A 22 -8.92 1.85 12.15
C ILE A 22 -8.79 1.69 13.67
N ALA A 23 -8.88 0.46 14.19
CA ALA A 23 -8.71 0.19 15.62
C ALA A 23 -7.31 0.60 16.12
N PHE A 24 -6.26 0.31 15.35
CA PHE A 24 -4.89 0.74 15.65
C PHE A 24 -4.78 2.27 15.68
N CYS A 25 -5.35 2.95 14.68
CA CYS A 25 -5.37 4.40 14.62
C CYS A 25 -6.06 5.02 15.84
N PHE A 26 -7.21 4.47 16.26
CA PHE A 26 -7.90 4.91 17.47
C PHE A 26 -7.08 4.67 18.74
N SER A 27 -6.30 3.59 18.80
CA SER A 27 -5.44 3.28 19.95
C SER A 27 -4.26 4.25 20.05
N GLU A 28 -3.60 4.59 18.94
CA GLU A 28 -2.53 5.60 18.91
C GLU A 28 -3.07 7.02 19.17
N LEU A 29 -4.25 7.39 18.63
CA LEU A 29 -4.93 8.65 18.96
C LEU A 29 -5.26 8.73 20.46
N LYS A 30 -5.77 7.65 21.06
CA LYS A 30 -6.03 7.58 22.50
C LYS A 30 -4.74 7.72 23.31
N GLY A 31 -3.66 7.05 22.92
CA GLY A 31 -2.36 7.14 23.58
C GLY A 31 -1.72 8.55 23.52
N LEU A 32 -2.07 9.35 22.52
CA LEU A 32 -1.63 10.76 22.41
C LEU A 32 -2.43 11.70 23.32
N PHE A 33 -3.75 11.48 23.49
CA PHE A 33 -4.63 12.34 24.30
C PHE A 33 -4.75 11.90 25.77
N PHE A 34 -4.72 10.61 26.04
CA PHE A 34 -4.81 10.00 27.37
C PHE A 34 -3.57 9.10 27.51
N ALA A 35 -2.63 9.45 28.40
CA ALA A 35 -1.34 8.79 28.56
C ALA A 35 -1.40 7.33 29.09
N GLU A 36 -2.38 6.54 28.69
CA GLU A 36 -2.48 5.11 28.94
C GLU A 36 -1.70 4.32 27.89
N LYS A 37 -0.53 3.84 28.28
CA LYS A 37 0.26 2.88 27.49
C LYS A 37 -0.33 1.49 27.63
N ASN A 38 -1.31 1.17 26.79
CA ASN A 38 -1.87 -0.18 26.77
C ASN A 38 -0.98 -1.13 25.93
N ARG A 39 -0.61 -2.29 26.51
CA ARG A 39 0.23 -3.33 25.88
C ARG A 39 -0.34 -3.92 24.59
N TRP A 40 -1.63 -3.67 24.32
CA TRP A 40 -2.32 -4.05 23.10
C TRP A 40 -1.77 -3.37 21.83
N ASN A 41 -1.09 -2.21 21.93
CA ASN A 41 -0.47 -1.54 20.77
C ASN A 41 0.60 -2.40 20.07
N THR A 42 1.31 -3.28 20.80
CA THR A 42 2.34 -4.14 20.20
C THR A 42 1.72 -5.26 19.37
N PHE A 43 0.59 -5.81 19.82
CA PHE A 43 -0.15 -6.84 19.09
C PHE A 43 -0.86 -6.26 17.85
N LEU A 44 -1.35 -5.02 17.95
CA LEU A 44 -1.97 -4.30 16.84
C LEU A 44 -0.94 -3.90 15.75
N LYS A 45 0.31 -3.62 16.11
CA LYS A 45 1.39 -3.36 15.13
C LYS A 45 1.76 -4.58 14.28
N ALA A 46 1.47 -5.80 14.76
CA ALA A 46 1.67 -7.02 13.99
C ALA A 46 0.53 -7.31 12.99
N CYS A 47 -0.66 -6.71 13.18
CA CYS A 47 -1.84 -6.99 12.34
C CYS A 47 -1.79 -6.48 10.89
N PRO A 48 -1.22 -5.32 10.52
CA PRO A 48 -1.11 -4.95 9.10
C PRO A 48 -0.21 -5.91 8.30
N ALA A 49 0.52 -6.82 8.95
CA ALA A 49 1.29 -7.87 8.27
C ALA A 49 0.41 -9.01 7.73
N LEU A 50 -0.87 -9.12 8.14
CA LEU A 50 -1.71 -10.26 7.77
C LEU A 50 -2.01 -10.30 6.27
N LEU A 51 -2.26 -9.16 5.62
CA LEU A 51 -2.44 -9.10 4.16
C LEU A 51 -1.11 -9.02 3.40
N MET A 52 -0.08 -8.43 4.04
CA MET A 52 1.27 -8.37 3.48
C MET A 52 1.82 -9.79 3.21
N PHE A 53 1.60 -10.74 4.12
CA PHE A 53 2.05 -12.13 3.96
C PHE A 53 1.52 -12.85 2.70
N PRO A 54 0.20 -12.96 2.44
CA PRO A 54 -0.32 -13.60 1.24
C PRO A 54 0.07 -12.85 -0.04
N VAL A 55 0.22 -11.52 0.01
CA VAL A 55 0.70 -10.73 -1.14
C VAL A 55 2.16 -11.06 -1.48
N LEU A 56 3.04 -11.12 -0.48
CA LEU A 56 4.44 -11.52 -0.71
C LEU A 56 4.53 -12.95 -1.24
N PHE A 57 3.75 -13.87 -0.67
CA PHE A 57 3.72 -15.26 -1.13
C PHE A 57 3.22 -15.40 -2.57
N TYR A 58 2.16 -14.66 -2.92
CA TYR A 58 1.64 -14.62 -4.27
C TYR A 58 2.68 -14.05 -5.26
N LEU A 59 3.33 -12.94 -4.92
CA LEU A 59 4.36 -12.33 -5.77
C LEU A 59 5.58 -13.24 -5.96
N LEU A 60 6.02 -13.93 -4.91
CA LEU A 60 7.08 -14.92 -5.00
C LEU A 60 6.69 -16.06 -5.95
N THR A 61 5.49 -16.60 -5.77
CA THR A 61 4.97 -17.70 -6.59
C THR A 61 4.83 -17.28 -8.05
N GLN A 62 4.32 -16.07 -8.31
CA GLN A 62 4.23 -15.50 -9.65
C GLN A 62 5.60 -15.29 -10.29
N SER A 63 6.59 -14.87 -9.51
CA SER A 63 7.96 -14.70 -9.97
C SER A 63 8.58 -16.02 -10.44
N PHE A 64 8.29 -17.13 -9.76
CA PHE A 64 8.73 -18.46 -10.20
C PHE A 64 8.12 -18.88 -11.53
N PHE A 65 6.82 -18.64 -11.74
CA PHE A 65 6.16 -18.97 -13.01
C PHE A 65 6.66 -18.10 -14.17
N TYR A 66 6.91 -16.82 -13.91
CA TYR A 66 7.40 -15.88 -14.94
C TYR A 66 8.86 -16.18 -15.34
N PHE A 67 9.70 -16.53 -14.37
CA PHE A 67 11.11 -16.82 -14.58
C PHE A 67 11.43 -18.32 -14.46
N SER A 68 10.63 -19.16 -15.12
CA SER A 68 10.75 -20.64 -15.13
C SER A 68 12.12 -21.20 -15.61
N GLY A 69 13.05 -20.35 -16.06
CA GLY A 69 14.38 -20.74 -16.55
C GLY A 69 15.56 -20.40 -15.63
N MET A 70 15.32 -19.80 -14.46
CA MET A 70 16.38 -19.46 -13.49
C MET A 70 16.30 -20.34 -12.24
N ASP A 71 17.43 -20.48 -11.54
CA ASP A 71 17.50 -21.25 -10.30
C ASP A 71 16.63 -20.64 -9.19
N PHE A 72 15.92 -21.50 -8.45
CA PHE A 72 14.96 -21.12 -7.41
C PHE A 72 15.61 -20.32 -6.29
N PHE A 73 16.86 -20.63 -5.97
CA PHE A 73 17.62 -19.93 -4.95
C PHE A 73 17.88 -18.47 -5.35
N THR A 74 18.23 -18.23 -6.61
CA THR A 74 18.51 -16.88 -7.14
C THR A 74 17.26 -15.99 -7.12
N ILE A 75 16.11 -16.54 -7.55
CA ILE A 75 14.84 -15.80 -7.54
C ILE A 75 14.42 -15.45 -6.12
N THR A 76 14.53 -16.41 -5.20
CA THR A 76 14.17 -16.21 -3.79
C THR A 76 15.07 -15.17 -3.13
N MET A 77 16.38 -15.23 -3.38
CA MET A 77 17.34 -14.26 -2.85
C MET A 77 17.05 -12.85 -3.36
N LEU A 78 16.79 -12.70 -4.67
CA LEU A 78 16.45 -11.41 -5.27
C LEU A 78 15.12 -10.88 -4.71
N PHE A 79 14.11 -11.73 -4.59
CA PHE A 79 12.81 -11.35 -4.03
C PHE A 79 12.90 -10.95 -2.55
N SER A 80 13.69 -11.69 -1.76
CA SER A 80 13.94 -11.38 -0.35
C SER A 80 14.68 -10.04 -0.21
N ALA A 81 15.75 -9.84 -0.97
CA ALA A 81 16.49 -8.57 -0.97
C ALA A 81 15.60 -7.41 -1.45
N GLY A 82 14.84 -7.62 -2.52
CA GLY A 82 13.94 -6.62 -3.08
C GLY A 82 12.82 -6.22 -2.11
N SER A 83 12.17 -7.19 -1.46
CA SER A 83 11.12 -6.93 -0.47
C SER A 83 11.67 -6.25 0.79
N ALA A 84 12.85 -6.64 1.29
CA ALA A 84 13.50 -5.96 2.41
C ALA A 84 13.84 -4.50 2.08
N LEU A 85 14.42 -4.26 0.91
CA LEU A 85 14.77 -2.92 0.42
C LEU A 85 13.50 -2.09 0.21
N PHE A 86 12.42 -2.69 -0.30
CA PHE A 86 11.13 -2.03 -0.46
C PHE A 86 10.52 -1.62 0.88
N ILE A 87 10.57 -2.48 1.90
CA ILE A 87 10.06 -2.15 3.24
C ILE A 87 10.89 -1.04 3.88
N ILE A 88 12.22 -1.14 3.86
CA ILE A 88 13.11 -0.15 4.46
C ILE A 88 13.02 1.19 3.70
N GLY A 89 13.10 1.13 2.37
CA GLY A 89 12.99 2.29 1.50
C GLY A 89 11.62 2.97 1.59
N GLY A 90 10.55 2.18 1.65
CA GLY A 90 9.19 2.68 1.86
C GLY A 90 9.04 3.39 3.21
N ALA A 91 9.53 2.79 4.29
CA ALA A 91 9.50 3.41 5.62
C ALA A 91 10.29 4.72 5.65
N TRP A 92 11.47 4.75 5.04
CA TRP A 92 12.28 5.97 4.95
C TRP A 92 11.62 7.05 4.09
N CYS A 93 11.01 6.65 2.96
CA CYS A 93 10.27 7.55 2.08
C CYS A 93 9.08 8.20 2.82
N ILE A 94 8.29 7.42 3.56
CA ILE A 94 7.17 7.92 4.35
C ILE A 94 7.65 8.87 5.45
N GLN A 95 8.74 8.54 6.14
CA GLN A 95 9.33 9.43 7.15
C GLN A 95 9.85 10.74 6.55
N ALA A 96 10.41 10.70 5.34
CA ALA A 96 10.86 11.88 4.62
C ALA A 96 9.69 12.77 4.15
N PHE A 97 8.55 12.16 3.80
CA PHE A 97 7.36 12.87 3.32
C PHE A 97 6.53 13.48 4.46
N PHE A 98 6.44 12.80 5.61
CA PHE A 98 5.58 13.20 6.74
C PHE A 98 6.34 13.15 8.08
N PRO A 99 7.14 14.17 8.42
CA PRO A 99 7.99 14.18 9.61
C PRO A 99 7.19 14.31 10.93
N GLU A 100 6.01 14.92 10.91
CA GLU A 100 5.18 15.16 12.09
C GLU A 100 4.42 13.88 12.52
N ARG A 101 4.40 13.58 13.82
CA ARG A 101 3.79 12.33 14.33
C ARG A 101 2.28 12.30 14.16
N ASP A 102 1.63 13.43 14.43
CA ASP A 102 0.16 13.52 14.44
C ASP A 102 -0.40 13.42 13.02
N PHE A 103 0.26 14.07 12.06
CA PHE A 103 -0.10 14.01 10.64
C PHE A 103 0.00 12.60 10.06
N ARG A 104 0.98 11.79 10.49
CA ARG A 104 1.11 10.40 10.02
C ARG A 104 -0.09 9.53 10.38
N ILE A 105 -0.68 9.74 11.55
CA ILE A 105 -1.83 8.96 12.03
C ILE A 105 -3.09 9.36 11.24
N GLU A 106 -3.29 10.65 11.00
CA GLU A 106 -4.41 11.16 10.20
C GLU A 106 -4.37 10.62 8.76
N VAL A 107 -3.20 10.64 8.11
CA VAL A 107 -3.04 10.08 6.76
C VAL A 107 -3.28 8.57 6.75
N HIS A 108 -2.83 7.84 7.77
CA HIS A 108 -3.06 6.40 7.87
C HIS A 108 -4.55 6.06 8.04
N LEU A 109 -5.28 6.87 8.81
CA LEU A 109 -6.74 6.76 8.96
C LEU A 109 -7.44 7.00 7.62
N LEU A 110 -7.13 8.12 6.95
CA LEU A 110 -7.76 8.50 5.69
C LEU A 110 -7.49 7.46 4.60
N THR A 111 -6.26 6.94 4.55
CA THR A 111 -5.86 5.89 3.60
C THR A 111 -6.63 4.60 3.87
N SER A 112 -6.75 4.18 5.13
CA SER A 112 -7.51 2.97 5.50
C SER A 112 -8.99 3.09 5.16
N LEU A 113 -9.59 4.27 5.40
CA LEU A 113 -10.97 4.57 5.02
C LEU A 113 -11.14 4.51 3.49
N PHE A 114 -10.22 5.13 2.75
CA PHE A 114 -10.26 5.16 1.29
C PHE A 114 -10.16 3.75 0.68
N ILE A 115 -9.24 2.91 1.19
CA ILE A 115 -9.12 1.51 0.78
C ILE A 115 -10.40 0.73 1.08
N GLY A 116 -11.03 0.96 2.24
CA GLY A 116 -12.32 0.37 2.59
C GLY A 116 -13.42 0.75 1.59
N ILE A 117 -13.52 2.04 1.23
CA ILE A 117 -14.48 2.52 0.24
C ILE A 117 -14.21 1.90 -1.14
N LEU A 118 -12.94 1.84 -1.58
CA LEU A 118 -12.57 1.18 -2.83
C LEU A 118 -12.94 -0.31 -2.82
N GLY A 119 -12.69 -1.03 -1.72
CA GLY A 119 -13.08 -2.42 -1.56
C GLY A 119 -14.59 -2.64 -1.68
N LEU A 120 -15.38 -1.73 -1.10
CA LEU A 120 -16.84 -1.73 -1.24
C LEU A 120 -17.27 -1.45 -2.69
N ILE A 121 -16.66 -0.47 -3.37
CA ILE A 121 -16.95 -0.15 -4.77
C ILE A 121 -16.66 -1.37 -5.68
N ILE A 122 -15.51 -2.02 -5.50
CA ILE A 122 -15.11 -3.21 -6.25
C ILE A 122 -16.13 -4.34 -6.05
N THR A 123 -16.57 -4.57 -4.81
CA THR A 123 -17.54 -5.62 -4.48
C THR A 123 -18.93 -5.30 -5.02
N SER A 124 -19.31 -4.03 -5.06
CA SER A 124 -20.59 -3.58 -5.65
C SER A 124 -20.63 -3.68 -7.18
N SER A 125 -19.47 -3.84 -7.83
CA SER A 125 -19.31 -3.82 -9.29
C SER A 125 -19.46 -5.20 -9.97
N SER A 126 -20.13 -6.17 -9.34
CA SER A 126 -20.32 -7.54 -9.84
C SER A 126 -21.12 -7.68 -11.15
N ASN A 127 -21.56 -6.57 -11.76
CA ASN A 127 -22.37 -6.52 -12.99
C ASN A 127 -21.83 -5.58 -14.07
N LEU A 128 -20.57 -5.12 -14.00
CA LEU A 128 -20.00 -4.35 -15.10
C LEU A 128 -19.41 -5.30 -16.15
N ILE A 129 -20.19 -5.57 -17.20
CA ILE A 129 -19.73 -6.19 -18.45
C ILE A 129 -18.78 -5.17 -19.12
N TYR A 130 -17.55 -5.08 -18.60
CA TYR A 130 -16.50 -4.30 -19.22
C TYR A 130 -15.84 -5.20 -20.26
N VAL A 131 -16.27 -5.10 -21.51
CA VAL A 131 -15.55 -5.70 -22.63
C VAL A 131 -14.18 -5.01 -22.68
N PRO A 132 -13.06 -5.72 -22.42
CA PRO A 132 -11.76 -5.11 -22.61
C PRO A 132 -11.61 -4.82 -24.10
N LYS A 133 -11.68 -3.54 -24.47
CA LYS A 133 -11.09 -3.11 -25.74
C LYS A 133 -9.60 -3.37 -25.61
N SER A 134 -9.16 -4.46 -26.22
CA SER A 134 -7.76 -4.80 -26.42
C SER A 134 -7.13 -3.80 -27.39
N GLU A 135 -6.91 -2.57 -26.91
CA GLU A 135 -5.91 -1.71 -27.50
C GLU A 135 -4.54 -2.19 -26.95
N PRO A 136 -3.54 -2.47 -27.81
CA PRO A 136 -2.25 -2.92 -27.35
C PRO A 136 -1.69 -1.88 -26.39
N ILE A 137 -1.43 -2.31 -25.15
CA ILE A 137 -0.90 -1.47 -24.07
C ILE A 137 0.39 -0.87 -24.58
N SER A 138 0.32 0.37 -25.03
CA SER A 138 1.45 1.04 -25.63
C SER A 138 2.32 1.51 -24.49
N PHE A 139 3.25 0.64 -24.04
CA PHE A 139 4.21 0.87 -22.96
C PHE A 139 4.88 2.25 -23.04
N LYS A 140 4.98 2.82 -24.24
CA LYS A 140 5.41 4.19 -24.52
C LYS A 140 4.57 5.26 -23.82
N PHE A 141 3.25 5.20 -23.90
CA PHE A 141 2.35 6.17 -23.26
C PHE A 141 2.31 5.98 -21.75
N LEU A 142 2.35 4.72 -21.29
CA LEU A 142 2.43 4.40 -19.86
C LEU A 142 3.72 5.00 -19.25
N GLY A 143 4.85 4.80 -19.91
CA GLY A 143 6.15 5.36 -19.47
C GLY A 143 6.16 6.87 -19.43
N VAL A 144 5.61 7.54 -20.46
CA VAL A 144 5.54 9.01 -20.51
C VAL A 144 4.65 9.58 -19.40
N SER A 145 3.46 9.01 -19.17
CA SER A 145 2.60 9.44 -18.06
C SER A 145 3.27 9.25 -16.70
N PHE A 146 3.97 8.14 -16.49
CA PHE A 146 4.65 7.85 -15.23
C PHE A 146 5.82 8.83 -14.96
N ILE A 147 6.60 9.14 -16.00
CA ILE A 147 7.70 10.11 -15.93
C ILE A 147 7.18 11.52 -15.68
N LEU A 148 6.08 11.91 -16.34
CA LEU A 148 5.46 13.21 -16.13
C LEU A 148 4.95 13.34 -14.69
N PHE A 149 4.32 12.29 -14.17
CA PHE A 149 3.83 12.26 -12.78
C PHE A 149 4.97 12.41 -11.77
N ILE A 150 6.06 11.66 -11.95
CA ILE A 150 7.28 11.79 -11.13
C ILE A 150 7.90 13.19 -11.25
N GLY A 151 7.91 13.77 -12.46
CA GLY A 151 8.45 15.10 -12.72
C GLY A 151 7.71 16.19 -11.94
N ILE A 152 6.37 16.20 -12.01
CA ILE A 152 5.54 17.14 -11.25
C ILE A 152 5.69 16.91 -9.74
N PHE A 153 5.78 15.66 -9.32
CA PHE A 153 5.93 15.30 -7.91
C PHE A 153 7.25 15.81 -7.31
N ILE A 154 8.37 15.64 -8.03
CA ILE A 154 9.68 16.17 -7.64
C ILE A 154 9.66 17.71 -7.62
N LEU A 155 9.04 18.34 -8.61
CA LEU A 155 8.84 19.79 -8.65
C LEU A 155 8.04 20.29 -7.44
N GLY A 156 6.95 19.62 -7.09
CA GLY A 156 6.15 19.92 -5.89
C GLY A 156 6.95 19.78 -4.60
N MET A 157 7.76 18.73 -4.46
CA MET A 157 8.65 18.58 -3.31
C MET A 157 9.73 19.68 -3.24
N MET A 158 10.31 20.08 -4.38
CA MET A 158 11.30 21.16 -4.43
C MET A 158 10.68 22.50 -4.04
N ILE A 159 9.47 22.80 -4.52
CA ILE A 159 8.74 24.03 -4.16
C ILE A 159 8.42 24.04 -2.68
N ASN A 160 7.95 22.92 -2.11
CA ASN A 160 7.70 22.82 -0.67
C ASN A 160 8.98 23.08 0.13
N ARG A 161 10.10 22.44 -0.23
CA ARG A 161 11.40 22.70 0.43
C ARG A 161 11.87 24.15 0.31
N TRP A 162 11.62 24.81 -0.81
CA TRP A 162 11.99 26.22 -1.02
C TRP A 162 11.09 27.17 -0.23
N TYR A 163 9.79 26.89 -0.18
CA TYR A 163 8.83 27.70 0.58
C TYR A 163 9.15 27.73 2.07
N TRP A 164 9.53 26.59 2.66
CA TRP A 164 9.96 26.52 4.06
C TRP A 164 11.35 27.13 4.33
N LYS A 165 12.23 27.21 3.32
CA LYS A 165 13.50 27.94 3.44
C LYS A 165 13.34 29.45 3.34
N LEU A 166 12.36 29.95 2.59
CA LEU A 166 12.11 31.39 2.42
C LEU A 166 11.34 32.00 3.61
N LYS A 167 10.68 31.17 4.42
CA LYS A 167 9.88 31.58 5.59
C LYS A 167 10.67 31.57 6.91
N ARG A 168 11.98 31.29 6.85
CA ARG A 168 12.95 31.39 7.95
C ARG A 168 13.88 32.56 7.69
#